data_AF-A0A921SVL3-F1
#
_entry.id   AF-A0A921SVL3-F1
#
_cell.length_a   1.000
_cell.length_b   1.000
_cell.length_c   1.000
_cell.angle_alpha   90.00
_cell.angle_beta   90.00
_cell.angle_gamma   90.00
#
_symmetry.space_group_name_H-M   'P 1'
#
loop_
_entity.id
_entity.type
_entity.pdbx_description
1 polymer ?
#
loop_
_entity_poly.entity_id
_entity_poly.type
_entity_poly.pdbx_seq_one_letter_code
_entity_poly.pdbx_strand_id
1 'polypeptide(L)'
;TTAPPEIGINGPSDGGGDTDPSDGGGDQTEEPTADAPDIPPPDPANYAGMDENTPEGAEQAFRYYIAVSIWAHQTGDASPLNELQDADCGGCKYLNGDIEGAVQNDLLWTPVSVSDTSISNTDAENFDLEVRYKFIIGAHSRADEEFSDRIDVDELQYDSVGGMSWTSDQWLVTEMSVEWGNDVH
;
A
#
# COMPACT_ATOMS: atom_id res chain seq x y z
N THR A 1 -28.55 -11.83 -22.89
CA THR A 1 -29.26 -11.04 -21.87
C THR A 1 -30.41 -11.88 -21.38
N THR A 2 -30.43 -12.21 -20.08
CA THR A 2 -31.49 -13.04 -19.50
C THR A 2 -32.13 -12.23 -18.38
N ALA A 3 -33.45 -12.08 -18.46
CA ALA A 3 -34.26 -11.32 -17.51
C ALA A 3 -34.39 -12.07 -16.16
N PRO A 4 -34.57 -11.35 -15.04
CA PRO A 4 -34.82 -11.96 -13.74
C PRO A 4 -36.27 -12.50 -13.61
N PRO A 5 -36.52 -13.50 -12.75
CA PRO A 5 -37.85 -14.05 -12.53
C PRO A 5 -38.73 -13.15 -11.64
N GLU A 6 -40.05 -13.25 -11.84
CA GLU A 6 -41.11 -12.44 -11.23
C GLU A 6 -41.30 -12.74 -9.72
N ILE A 7 -41.41 -11.69 -8.91
CA ILE A 7 -41.99 -11.75 -7.56
C ILE A 7 -43.45 -11.35 -7.67
N GLY A 8 -44.34 -12.27 -7.30
CA GLY A 8 -45.77 -11.99 -7.20
C GLY A 8 -46.42 -12.83 -6.13
N ILE A 9 -46.71 -12.22 -4.96
CA ILE A 9 -47.96 -12.45 -4.22
C ILE A 9 -48.22 -11.30 -3.22
N ASN A 10 -49.34 -10.62 -3.46
CA ASN A 10 -50.00 -9.63 -2.62
C ASN A 10 -50.56 -10.28 -1.33
N GLY A 11 -50.42 -9.66 -0.15
CA GLY A 11 -51.52 -8.93 0.51
C GLY A 11 -51.86 -9.47 1.91
N PRO A 12 -52.73 -8.81 2.70
CA PRO A 12 -52.35 -8.05 3.91
C PRO A 12 -52.84 -8.68 5.24
N SER A 13 -52.25 -8.30 6.39
CA SER A 13 -52.98 -8.26 7.66
C SER A 13 -52.25 -7.52 8.78
N ASP A 14 -53.02 -6.59 9.34
CA ASP A 14 -52.87 -5.86 10.59
C ASP A 14 -52.75 -6.82 11.79
N GLY A 15 -51.95 -6.43 12.79
CA GLY A 15 -51.69 -7.23 13.98
C GLY A 15 -50.73 -6.53 14.93
N GLY A 16 -51.20 -5.45 15.56
CA GLY A 16 -50.52 -4.80 16.66
C GLY A 16 -50.30 -5.72 17.87
N GLY A 17 -49.21 -5.46 18.60
CA GLY A 17 -48.87 -6.11 19.86
C GLY A 17 -47.57 -5.54 20.44
N ASP A 18 -47.68 -4.48 21.23
CA ASP A 18 -46.67 -4.05 22.21
C ASP A 18 -46.36 -5.21 23.18
N THR A 19 -45.08 -5.47 23.47
CA THR A 19 -44.47 -5.43 24.83
C THR A 19 -43.00 -5.88 24.85
N ASP A 20 -42.22 -5.12 25.61
CA ASP A 20 -40.89 -5.34 26.23
C ASP A 20 -39.61 -4.88 25.50
N PRO A 21 -38.81 -3.98 26.13
CA PRO A 21 -37.43 -3.71 25.72
C PRO A 21 -36.49 -4.77 26.33
N SER A 22 -35.98 -5.68 25.50
CA SER A 22 -34.92 -6.61 25.91
C SER A 22 -33.56 -6.00 25.62
N ASP A 23 -32.96 -5.49 26.69
CA ASP A 23 -31.51 -5.35 26.85
C ASP A 23 -30.83 -6.68 26.53
N GLY A 24 -30.02 -6.68 25.48
CA GLY A 24 -29.34 -7.85 24.95
C GLY A 24 -28.10 -7.38 24.25
N GLY A 25 -27.06 -7.10 25.05
CA GLY A 25 -25.70 -6.90 24.58
C GLY A 25 -25.34 -8.00 23.58
N GLY A 26 -25.17 -7.60 22.33
CA GLY A 26 -24.63 -8.41 21.26
C GLY A 26 -23.22 -7.93 21.02
N ASP A 27 -22.30 -8.84 21.27
CA ASP A 27 -20.85 -8.77 21.15
C ASP A 27 -20.33 -7.66 20.23
N GLN A 28 -19.45 -6.82 20.79
CA GLN A 28 -18.38 -6.27 19.98
C GLN A 28 -17.63 -7.49 19.44
N THR A 29 -17.87 -7.81 18.17
CA THR A 29 -16.93 -8.63 17.41
C THR A 29 -15.61 -7.86 17.47
N GLU A 30 -14.77 -8.19 18.43
CA GLU A 30 -13.35 -7.91 18.31
C GLU A 30 -12.94 -8.69 17.07
N GLU A 31 -12.83 -7.98 15.95
CA GLU A 31 -12.17 -8.49 14.76
C GLU A 31 -10.84 -9.10 15.23
N PRO A 32 -10.47 -10.30 14.77
CA PRO A 32 -9.17 -10.83 15.07
C PRO A 32 -8.17 -9.91 14.38
N THR A 33 -7.66 -8.91 15.11
CA THR A 33 -6.44 -8.23 14.71
C THR A 33 -5.37 -9.28 14.86
N ALA A 34 -5.04 -9.95 13.75
CA ALA A 34 -3.78 -10.66 13.66
C ALA A 34 -2.71 -9.67 14.12
N ASP A 35 -1.99 -10.03 15.20
CA ASP A 35 -0.90 -9.20 15.69
C ASP A 35 0.06 -8.98 14.52
N ALA A 36 0.12 -7.74 14.02
CA ALA A 36 1.00 -7.38 12.93
C ALA A 36 2.43 -7.82 13.27
N PRO A 37 3.21 -8.34 12.30
CA PRO A 37 4.61 -8.67 12.52
C PRO A 37 5.36 -7.52 13.19
N ASP A 38 6.10 -7.81 14.27
CA ASP A 38 6.93 -6.84 14.99
C ASP A 38 8.20 -6.52 14.16
N ILE A 39 7.99 -5.86 13.02
CA ILE A 39 9.01 -5.37 12.12
C ILE A 39 9.10 -3.86 12.34
N PRO A 40 10.26 -3.31 12.75
CA PRO A 40 10.38 -1.87 12.97
C PRO A 40 10.25 -1.12 11.64
N PRO A 41 9.66 0.10 11.65
CA PRO A 41 9.62 0.94 10.45
C PRO A 41 11.04 1.29 9.99
N PRO A 42 11.25 1.55 8.68
CA PRO A 42 12.53 2.02 8.18
C PRO A 42 12.98 3.28 8.90
N ASP A 43 14.23 3.30 9.36
CA ASP A 43 14.80 4.44 10.09
C ASP A 43 15.18 5.57 9.10
N PRO A 44 14.56 6.76 9.20
CA PRO A 44 14.93 7.96 8.44
C PRO A 44 16.44 8.26 8.40
N ALA A 45 17.17 7.97 9.48
CA ALA A 45 18.59 8.25 9.59
C ALA A 45 19.46 7.44 8.60
N ASN A 46 18.93 6.36 8.03
CA ASN A 46 19.59 5.57 6.99
C ASN A 46 19.52 6.24 5.59
N TYR A 47 18.78 7.33 5.46
CA TYR A 47 18.51 8.04 4.20
C TYR A 47 19.00 9.49 4.30
N ALA A 48 20.27 9.64 4.68
CA ALA A 48 20.90 10.94 4.92
C ALA A 48 20.75 11.91 3.73
N GLY A 49 20.30 13.13 4.01
CA GLY A 49 20.10 14.19 3.00
C GLY A 49 18.69 14.23 2.41
N MET A 50 17.79 13.30 2.76
CA MET A 50 16.40 13.33 2.28
C MET A 50 15.59 14.54 2.77
N ASP A 51 16.08 15.25 3.79
CA ASP A 51 15.54 16.50 4.33
C ASP A 51 16.20 17.74 3.72
N GLU A 52 16.98 17.58 2.64
CA GLU A 52 17.60 18.67 1.90
C GLU A 52 16.96 18.82 0.52
N ASN A 53 16.68 20.06 0.11
CA ASN A 53 16.22 20.37 -1.26
C ASN A 53 17.39 20.27 -2.25
N THR A 54 17.78 19.04 -2.54
CA THR A 54 18.86 18.68 -3.46
C THR A 54 18.46 17.46 -4.29
N PRO A 55 19.08 17.24 -5.48
CA PRO A 55 18.84 16.03 -6.26
C PRO A 55 19.12 14.74 -5.49
N GLU A 56 20.22 14.70 -4.75
CA GLU A 56 20.57 13.57 -3.90
C GLU A 56 19.54 13.37 -2.76
N GLY A 57 18.97 14.45 -2.25
CA GLY A 57 17.88 14.40 -1.28
C GLY A 57 16.61 13.78 -1.84
N ALA A 58 16.23 14.11 -3.08
CA ALA A 58 15.09 13.49 -3.76
C ALA A 58 15.30 11.98 -3.96
N GLU A 59 16.51 11.58 -4.33
CA GLU A 59 16.89 10.16 -4.44
C GLU A 59 16.73 9.42 -3.11
N GLN A 60 17.26 9.96 -2.02
CA GLN A 60 17.14 9.33 -0.71
C GLN A 60 15.69 9.31 -0.21
N ALA A 61 14.92 10.37 -0.45
CA ALA A 61 13.50 10.43 -0.08
C ALA A 61 12.67 9.37 -0.84
N PHE A 62 12.90 9.20 -2.14
CA PHE A 62 12.20 8.18 -2.91
C PHE A 62 12.59 6.76 -2.48
N ARG A 63 13.88 6.53 -2.20
CA ARG A 63 14.35 5.26 -1.64
C ARG A 63 13.74 4.97 -0.27
N TYR A 64 13.58 5.99 0.57
CA TYR A 64 12.88 5.88 1.85
C TYR A 64 11.41 5.51 1.67
N TYR A 65 10.71 6.20 0.76
CA TYR A 65 9.32 5.90 0.42
C TYR A 65 9.11 4.44 0.00
N ILE A 66 9.98 3.89 -0.87
CA ILE A 66 9.89 2.48 -1.28
C ILE A 66 10.13 1.53 -0.10
N ALA A 67 11.07 1.83 0.79
CA ALA A 67 11.29 1.03 1.99
C ALA A 67 10.08 1.05 2.93
N VAL A 68 9.46 2.22 3.12
CA VAL A 68 8.24 2.38 3.91
C VAL A 68 7.07 1.64 3.27
N SER A 69 6.95 1.67 1.94
CA SER A 69 5.93 0.90 1.21
C SER A 69 6.09 -0.60 1.48
N ILE A 70 7.30 -1.14 1.33
CA ILE A 70 7.55 -2.58 1.57
C ILE A 70 7.33 -2.94 3.04
N TRP A 71 7.68 -2.06 3.97
CA TRP A 71 7.35 -2.25 5.38
C TRP A 71 5.83 -2.28 5.62
N ALA A 72 5.08 -1.35 5.04
CA ALA A 72 3.63 -1.29 5.17
C ALA A 72 2.92 -2.55 4.63
N HIS A 73 3.47 -3.19 3.58
CA HIS A 73 2.96 -4.50 3.11
C HIS A 73 3.18 -5.64 4.10
N GLN A 74 4.23 -5.55 4.92
CA GLN A 74 4.55 -6.58 5.93
C GLN A 74 3.80 -6.35 7.24
N THR A 75 3.51 -5.10 7.60
CA THR A 75 2.88 -4.75 8.90
C THR A 75 1.42 -4.35 8.79
N GLY A 76 0.95 -3.97 7.60
CA GLY A 76 -0.37 -3.38 7.41
C GLY A 76 -0.46 -1.89 7.75
N ASP A 77 0.60 -1.30 8.30
CA ASP A 77 0.61 0.12 8.69
C ASP A 77 1.05 0.99 7.50
N ALA A 78 0.06 1.51 6.78
CA ALA A 78 0.27 2.45 5.69
C ALA A 78 0.31 3.92 6.14
N SER A 79 0.23 4.21 7.45
CA SER A 79 0.13 5.60 7.93
C SER A 79 1.30 6.49 7.50
N PRO A 80 2.57 6.05 7.50
CA PRO A 80 3.68 6.92 7.12
C PRO A 80 3.70 7.23 5.62
N LEU A 81 3.10 6.40 4.77
CA LEU A 81 3.01 6.66 3.33
C LEU A 81 2.24 7.94 3.03
N ASN A 82 1.21 8.25 3.84
CA ASN A 82 0.41 9.47 3.67
C ASN A 82 1.20 10.76 3.93
N GLU A 83 2.32 10.67 4.66
CA GLU A 83 3.20 11.82 4.93
C GLU A 83 4.26 12.00 3.83
N LEU A 84 4.54 10.94 3.06
CA LEU A 84 5.61 10.87 2.06
C LEU A 84 5.11 11.01 0.62
N GLN A 85 3.79 10.99 0.40
CA GLN A 85 3.18 11.10 -0.91
C GLN A 85 2.14 12.23 -0.94
N ASP A 86 1.94 12.79 -2.13
CA ASP A 86 0.81 13.69 -2.37
C ASP A 86 -0.50 12.90 -2.38
N ALA A 87 -1.59 13.55 -1.93
CA ALA A 87 -2.91 12.94 -1.85
C ALA A 87 -3.42 12.45 -3.22
N ASP A 88 -2.97 13.10 -4.30
CA ASP A 88 -3.32 12.79 -5.67
C ASP A 88 -2.25 11.94 -6.39
N CYS A 89 -1.33 11.30 -5.67
CA CYS A 89 -0.32 10.42 -6.27
C CYS A 89 -0.95 9.26 -7.05
N GLY A 90 -0.95 9.38 -8.39
CA GLY A 90 -1.67 8.51 -9.31
C GLY A 90 -1.26 7.05 -9.18
N GLY A 91 0.03 6.77 -9.29
CA GLY A 91 0.58 5.42 -9.21
C GLY A 91 0.90 4.90 -7.81
N CYS A 92 0.81 5.71 -6.76
CA CYS A 92 1.02 5.24 -5.39
C CYS A 92 0.03 4.13 -4.99
N LYS A 93 -1.21 4.22 -5.47
CA LYS A 93 -2.24 3.18 -5.26
C LYS A 93 -1.94 1.87 -5.95
N TYR A 94 -1.16 1.90 -7.03
CA TYR A 94 -0.80 0.67 -7.72
C TYR A 94 0.14 -0.18 -6.86
N LEU A 95 1.11 0.46 -6.21
CA LEU A 95 2.05 -0.24 -5.34
C LEU A 95 1.44 -0.57 -3.98
N ASN A 96 0.64 0.33 -3.38
CA ASN A 96 0.21 0.20 -1.98
C ASN A 96 -1.27 -0.20 -1.82
N GLY A 97 -2.00 -0.41 -2.92
CA GLY A 97 -3.45 -0.59 -2.90
C GLY A 97 -3.93 -1.93 -2.35
N ASP A 98 -3.05 -2.92 -2.27
CA ASP A 98 -3.37 -4.26 -1.76
C ASP A 98 -3.22 -4.37 -0.23
N ILE A 99 -2.56 -3.41 0.43
CA ILE A 99 -2.26 -3.44 1.88
C ILE A 99 -3.53 -3.63 2.70
N GLU A 100 -4.58 -2.85 2.44
CA GLU A 100 -5.84 -2.95 3.18
C GLU A 100 -6.50 -4.32 3.01
N GLY A 101 -6.53 -4.85 1.79
CA GLY A 101 -7.06 -6.18 1.50
C GLY A 101 -6.25 -7.29 2.20
N ALA A 102 -4.93 -7.15 2.24
CA ALA A 102 -4.05 -8.08 2.92
C ALA A 102 -4.25 -8.05 4.45
N VAL A 103 -4.48 -6.88 5.05
CA VAL A 103 -4.82 -6.74 6.48
C VAL A 103 -6.14 -7.43 6.79
N GLN A 104 -7.19 -7.16 6.01
CA GLN A 104 -8.54 -7.70 6.24
C GLN A 104 -8.60 -9.23 6.15
N ASN A 105 -7.67 -9.85 5.42
CA ASN A 105 -7.61 -11.30 5.20
C ASN A 105 -6.47 -12.01 5.95
N ASP A 106 -5.68 -11.30 6.77
CA ASP A 106 -4.49 -11.85 7.45
C ASP A 106 -3.44 -12.44 6.47
N LEU A 107 -3.26 -11.76 5.33
CA LEU A 107 -2.39 -12.16 4.21
C LEU A 107 -1.26 -11.16 3.94
N LEU A 108 -0.82 -10.43 4.98
CA LEU A 108 0.33 -9.52 4.93
C LEU A 108 1.60 -10.22 4.42
N TRP A 109 2.50 -9.48 3.78
CA TRP A 109 3.73 -10.04 3.26
C TRP A 109 4.59 -10.62 4.38
N THR A 110 5.27 -11.74 4.11
CA THR A 110 6.28 -12.27 5.04
C THR A 110 7.50 -11.33 5.08
N PRO A 111 8.30 -11.36 6.16
CA PRO A 111 9.55 -10.61 6.24
C PRO A 111 10.42 -10.74 4.98
N VAL A 112 10.84 -9.60 4.39
CA VAL A 112 11.56 -9.57 3.12
C VAL A 112 12.77 -8.62 3.16
N SER A 113 13.79 -8.93 2.37
CA SER A 113 14.95 -8.06 2.16
C SER A 113 14.83 -7.24 0.89
N VAL A 114 15.35 -6.01 0.92
CA VAL A 114 15.46 -5.14 -0.26
C VAL A 114 16.93 -4.88 -0.55
N SER A 115 17.34 -5.05 -1.79
CA SER A 115 18.71 -4.77 -2.25
C SER A 115 18.70 -3.71 -3.34
N ASP A 116 19.52 -2.67 -3.18
CA ASP A 116 19.63 -1.61 -4.17
C ASP A 116 20.40 -2.10 -5.41
N THR A 117 19.91 -1.73 -6.60
CA THR A 117 20.63 -1.95 -7.85
C THR A 117 21.17 -0.66 -8.42
N SER A 118 20.31 0.34 -8.59
CA SER A 118 20.72 1.66 -9.10
C SER A 118 19.69 2.72 -8.75
N ILE A 119 20.14 3.95 -8.56
CA ILE A 119 19.28 5.12 -8.44
C ILE A 119 19.85 6.24 -9.32
N SER A 120 18.96 7.04 -9.90
CA SER A 120 19.33 8.20 -10.70
C SER A 120 18.17 9.19 -10.74
N ASN A 121 18.48 10.47 -10.90
CA ASN A 121 17.51 11.52 -11.11
C ASN A 121 17.68 12.22 -12.47
N THR A 122 16.62 12.88 -12.93
CA THR A 122 16.63 13.76 -14.10
C THR A 122 15.62 14.90 -13.92
N ASP A 123 15.84 16.02 -14.61
CA ASP A 123 14.87 17.12 -14.65
C ASP A 123 13.58 16.65 -15.36
N ALA A 124 12.43 17.08 -14.85
CA ALA A 124 11.12 16.78 -15.43
C ALA A 124 10.34 18.07 -15.72
N GLU A 125 9.39 18.02 -16.67
CA GLU A 125 8.53 19.18 -16.96
C GLU A 125 7.42 19.38 -15.91
N ASN A 126 6.98 18.30 -15.25
CA ASN A 126 5.81 18.29 -14.37
C ASN A 126 6.15 18.10 -12.89
N PHE A 127 7.43 17.86 -12.57
CA PHE A 127 7.95 17.61 -11.22
C PHE A 127 9.24 18.40 -11.05
N ASP A 128 9.69 18.60 -9.81
CA ASP A 128 11.02 19.18 -9.59
C ASP A 128 12.09 18.21 -10.09
N LEU A 129 11.91 16.91 -9.83
CA LEU A 129 12.77 15.83 -10.34
C LEU A 129 11.97 14.57 -10.64
N GLU A 130 12.42 13.80 -11.63
CA GLU A 130 12.06 12.40 -11.78
C GLU A 130 13.19 11.54 -11.21
N VAL A 131 12.86 10.64 -10.28
CA VAL A 131 13.82 9.69 -9.70
C VAL A 131 13.48 8.29 -10.19
N ARG A 132 14.45 7.64 -10.84
CA ARG A 132 14.39 6.21 -11.18
C ARG A 132 15.17 5.41 -10.16
N TYR A 133 14.53 4.43 -9.55
CA TYR A 133 15.14 3.53 -8.58
C TYR A 133 14.87 2.07 -8.95
N LYS A 134 15.95 1.34 -9.20
CA LYS A 134 15.95 -0.10 -9.45
C LYS A 134 16.44 -0.83 -8.21
N PHE A 135 15.68 -1.83 -7.79
CA PHE A 135 15.95 -2.62 -6.59
C PHE A 135 15.44 -4.03 -6.76
N ILE A 136 15.89 -4.92 -5.87
CA ILE A 136 15.49 -6.32 -5.83
C ILE A 136 14.77 -6.56 -4.52
N ILE A 137 13.57 -7.12 -4.60
CA ILE A 137 12.85 -7.67 -3.45
C ILE A 137 13.16 -9.16 -3.38
N GLY A 138 13.64 -9.61 -2.23
CA GLY A 138 13.93 -11.03 -1.98
C GLY A 138 12.68 -11.91 -2.03
N ALA A 139 12.89 -13.23 -2.05
CA ALA A 139 11.79 -14.19 -2.00
C ALA A 139 10.94 -13.99 -0.74
N HIS A 140 9.62 -14.00 -0.89
CA HIS A 140 8.65 -13.77 0.18
C HIS A 140 7.29 -14.39 -0.21
N SER A 141 6.38 -14.51 0.76
CA SER A 141 4.99 -14.87 0.49
C SER A 141 4.08 -13.64 0.66
N ARG A 142 3.05 -13.52 -0.17
CA ARG A 142 2.04 -12.45 -0.13
C ARG A 142 0.65 -12.99 -0.50
N ALA A 143 -0.39 -12.17 -0.34
CA ALA A 143 -1.74 -12.49 -0.83
C ALA A 143 -1.74 -12.73 -2.36
N ASP A 144 -2.59 -13.64 -2.83
CA ASP A 144 -3.00 -13.67 -4.24
C ASP A 144 -3.90 -12.45 -4.59
N GLU A 145 -4.21 -12.28 -5.87
CA GLU A 145 -5.01 -11.13 -6.35
C GLU A 145 -6.44 -11.11 -5.79
N GLU A 146 -6.96 -12.25 -5.33
CA GLU A 146 -8.29 -12.38 -4.76
C GLU A 146 -8.30 -12.29 -3.23
N PHE A 147 -7.14 -12.13 -2.59
CA PHE A 147 -6.95 -12.18 -1.14
C PHE A 147 -7.53 -13.46 -0.50
N SER A 148 -7.42 -14.59 -1.19
CA SER A 148 -8.00 -15.87 -0.81
C SER A 148 -6.97 -16.86 -0.22
N ASP A 149 -5.70 -16.73 -0.63
CA ASP A 149 -4.61 -17.58 -0.17
C ASP A 149 -3.26 -16.85 -0.24
N ARG A 150 -2.22 -17.45 0.35
CA ARG A 150 -0.83 -17.00 0.20
C ARG A 150 -0.18 -17.64 -1.03
N ILE A 151 0.55 -16.83 -1.77
CA ILE A 151 1.44 -17.28 -2.85
C ILE A 151 2.89 -16.97 -2.48
N ASP A 152 3.79 -17.88 -2.88
CA ASP A 152 5.23 -17.64 -2.81
C ASP A 152 5.69 -16.91 -4.08
N VAL A 153 6.52 -15.90 -3.87
CA VAL A 153 7.12 -15.08 -4.92
C VAL A 153 8.64 -15.27 -4.82
N ASP A 154 9.25 -15.68 -5.92
CA ASP A 154 10.71 -15.73 -6.02
C ASP A 154 11.29 -14.30 -5.97
N GLU A 155 12.61 -14.20 -5.80
CA GLU A 155 13.31 -12.91 -5.88
C GLU A 155 12.99 -12.20 -7.22
N LEU A 156 12.69 -10.90 -7.14
CA LEU A 156 12.19 -10.14 -8.27
C LEU A 156 12.83 -8.75 -8.33
N GLN A 157 13.27 -8.35 -9.51
CA GLN A 157 13.75 -6.99 -9.76
C GLN A 157 12.59 -6.06 -10.12
N TYR A 158 12.63 -4.86 -9.55
CA TYR A 158 11.73 -3.76 -9.79
C TYR A 158 12.48 -2.58 -10.43
N ASP A 159 11.78 -1.85 -11.31
CA ASP A 159 12.17 -0.54 -11.84
C ASP A 159 11.05 0.42 -11.55
N SER A 160 11.32 1.35 -10.64
CA SER A 160 10.36 2.35 -10.19
C SER A 160 10.79 3.73 -10.66
N VAL A 161 9.81 4.55 -11.00
CA VAL A 161 9.98 5.95 -11.38
C VAL A 161 9.05 6.78 -10.52
N GLY A 162 9.60 7.69 -9.72
CA GLY A 162 8.86 8.62 -8.88
C GLY A 162 8.98 10.05 -9.39
N GLY A 163 7.84 10.74 -9.54
CA GLY A 163 7.81 12.20 -9.70
C GLY A 163 7.95 12.86 -8.34
N MET A 164 9.06 13.54 -8.09
CA MET A 164 9.40 14.13 -6.80
C MET A 164 9.18 15.64 -6.83
N SER A 165 8.50 16.16 -5.80
CA SER A 165 8.31 17.60 -5.60
C SER A 165 8.75 18.01 -4.20
N TRP A 166 9.49 19.11 -4.11
CA TRP A 166 9.86 19.70 -2.83
C TRP A 166 8.75 20.59 -2.32
N THR A 167 8.17 20.23 -1.17
CA THR A 167 7.15 21.03 -0.50
C THR A 167 7.73 21.54 0.80
N SER A 168 7.74 22.87 1.01
CA SER A 168 8.20 23.59 2.22
C SER A 168 9.53 23.09 2.85
N ASP A 169 9.55 21.91 3.44
CA ASP A 169 10.61 21.24 4.20
C ASP A 169 10.82 19.75 3.87
N GLN A 170 10.14 19.16 2.87
CA GLN A 170 10.30 17.74 2.52
C GLN A 170 10.03 17.43 1.04
N TRP A 171 10.64 16.35 0.56
CA TRP A 171 10.31 15.72 -0.73
C TRP A 171 9.05 14.86 -0.61
N LEU A 172 8.12 15.04 -1.54
CA LEU A 172 6.93 14.19 -1.68
C LEU A 172 6.93 13.44 -3.01
N VAL A 173 6.41 12.22 -2.98
CA VAL A 173 6.09 11.44 -4.18
C VAL A 173 4.73 11.91 -4.71
N THR A 174 4.74 12.50 -5.91
CA THR A 174 3.54 13.08 -6.55
C THR A 174 3.01 12.21 -7.69
N GLU A 175 3.84 11.35 -8.25
CA GLU A 175 3.47 10.37 -9.25
C GLU A 175 4.40 9.16 -9.11
N MET A 176 3.93 7.98 -9.51
CA MET A 176 4.80 6.81 -9.54
C MET A 176 4.44 5.86 -10.69
N SER A 177 5.46 5.21 -11.23
CA SER A 177 5.31 4.02 -12.06
C SER A 177 6.21 2.93 -11.51
N VAL A 178 5.75 1.69 -11.57
CA VAL A 178 6.54 0.53 -11.13
C VAL A 178 6.36 -0.61 -12.13
N GLU A 179 7.49 -1.17 -12.56
CA GLU A 179 7.57 -2.31 -13.46
C GLU A 179 8.41 -3.41 -12.79
N TRP A 180 8.16 -4.68 -13.10
CA TRP A 180 8.89 -5.81 -12.52
C TRP A 180 9.00 -7.02 -13.44
N GLY A 181 9.83 -7.99 -13.06
CA GLY A 181 9.91 -9.29 -13.72
C GLY A 181 10.70 -9.23 -15.04
N ASN A 182 10.28 -9.98 -16.08
CA ASN A 182 10.95 -9.96 -17.38
C ASN A 182 10.70 -8.65 -18.18
N ASP A 183 9.87 -7.76 -17.66
CA ASP A 183 9.49 -6.50 -18.30
C ASP A 183 10.48 -5.35 -18.02
N VAL A 184 11.49 -5.58 -17.17
CA VAL A 184 12.64 -4.66 -17.05
C VAL A 184 13.60 -4.86 -18.23
N HIS A 185 13.72 -3.84 -19.08
CA HIS A 185 14.62 -3.81 -20.25
C HIS A 185 15.74 -2.77 -20.11
#